data_AF-A0A2T6CHD2-F1
#
_entry.id   AF-A0A2T6CHD2-F1
#
_cell.length_a   1.000
_cell.length_b   1.000
_cell.length_c   1.000
_cell.angle_alpha   90.00
_cell.angle_beta   90.00
_cell.angle_gamma   90.00
#
_symmetry.space_group_name_H-M   'P 1'
#
loop_
_entity.id
_entity.type
_entity.pdbx_description
1 polymer ?
#
loop_
_entity_poly.entity_id
_entity_poly.type
_entity_poly.pdbx_seq_one_letter_code
_entity_poly.pdbx_strand_id
1 'polypeptide(L)'
;MHKRETRMQKLQEIAEQLRRGKNVQNRKLQAWLSVEGYEQYLSDWADQKELREELTVKPSAVLEYEELLRTATFWHNRAVAAEARGQASHSELDDRATDYYERALERLEESVHNDASLYAWFDRDLDFRAGSELQANAGSMPIVVTSRSADNRGGGLAFAKQTKQEVKLAAVEREILNLEADVRGTAVSLGDLLGRNVGDD
;
A
#
# COMPACT_ATOMS: atom_id res chain seq x y z
N MET A 1 -18.42 -7.53 34.82
CA MET A 1 -18.41 -8.27 33.53
C MET A 1 -19.16 -7.55 32.40
N HIS A 2 -20.38 -7.05 32.61
CA HIS A 2 -21.26 -6.55 31.54
C HIS A 2 -20.68 -5.40 30.66
N LYS A 3 -20.00 -4.41 31.25
CA LYS A 3 -19.43 -3.25 30.52
C LYS A 3 -18.38 -3.64 29.46
N ARG A 4 -17.65 -4.73 29.70
CA ARG A 4 -16.59 -5.22 28.80
C ARG A 4 -17.16 -6.00 27.62
N GLU A 5 -18.16 -6.84 27.89
CA GLU A 5 -18.88 -7.59 26.86
C GLU A 5 -19.61 -6.66 25.90
N THR A 6 -20.27 -5.61 26.43
CA THR A 6 -20.86 -4.55 25.60
C THR A 6 -19.81 -3.83 24.76
N ARG A 7 -18.63 -3.54 25.33
CA ARG A 7 -17.53 -2.90 24.61
C ARG A 7 -17.03 -3.78 23.47
N MET A 8 -16.82 -5.08 23.71
CA MET A 8 -16.40 -6.05 22.69
C MET A 8 -17.40 -6.10 21.53
N GLN A 9 -18.69 -6.28 21.83
CA GLN A 9 -19.74 -6.31 20.81
C GLN A 9 -19.75 -5.03 19.95
N LYS A 10 -19.59 -3.86 20.59
CA LYS A 10 -19.58 -2.57 19.89
C LYS A 10 -18.36 -2.40 19.00
N LEU A 11 -17.18 -2.86 19.42
CA LEU A 11 -15.98 -2.86 18.59
C LEU A 11 -16.12 -3.81 17.41
N GLN A 12 -16.68 -5.01 17.60
CA GLN A 12 -16.97 -5.95 16.52
C GLN A 12 -17.95 -5.37 15.48
N GLU A 13 -19.02 -4.71 15.94
CA GLU A 13 -19.97 -4.00 15.07
C GLU A 13 -19.29 -2.88 14.25
N ILE A 14 -18.31 -2.19 14.84
CA ILE A 14 -17.53 -1.14 14.17
C ILE A 14 -16.59 -1.75 13.14
N ALA A 15 -15.88 -2.82 13.49
CA ALA A 15 -14.98 -3.53 12.56
C ALA A 15 -15.77 -4.02 11.34
N GLU A 16 -16.94 -4.61 11.55
CA GLU A 16 -17.80 -5.08 10.46
C GLU A 16 -18.30 -3.94 9.56
N GLN A 17 -18.61 -2.77 10.14
CA GLN A 17 -18.94 -1.58 9.35
C GLN A 17 -17.76 -1.15 8.48
N LEU A 18 -16.56 -1.10 9.04
CA LEU A 18 -15.35 -0.68 8.34
C LEU A 18 -14.97 -1.66 7.23
N ARG A 19 -15.03 -2.98 7.47
CA ARG A 19 -14.79 -4.02 6.44
C ARG A 19 -15.77 -3.93 5.27
N ARG A 20 -17.01 -3.52 5.53
CA ARG A 20 -18.03 -3.26 4.49
C ARG A 20 -17.89 -1.91 3.79
N GLY A 21 -16.80 -1.17 4.03
CA GLY A 21 -16.60 0.14 3.42
C GLY A 21 -17.47 1.25 4.03
N LYS A 22 -18.19 1.02 5.15
CA LYS A 22 -19.02 2.05 5.78
C LYS A 22 -18.17 3.06 6.55
N ASN A 23 -18.53 4.34 6.44
CA ASN A 23 -17.89 5.40 7.19
C ASN A 23 -18.26 5.34 8.68
N VAL A 24 -17.25 5.35 9.55
CA VAL A 24 -17.40 5.43 11.01
C VAL A 24 -16.85 6.76 11.51
N GLN A 25 -17.67 7.54 12.23
CA GLN A 25 -17.26 8.83 12.78
C GLN A 25 -16.18 8.70 13.86
N ASN A 26 -15.24 9.64 13.93
CA ASN A 26 -14.16 9.63 14.91
C ASN A 26 -14.67 9.66 16.36
N ARG A 27 -15.77 10.38 16.64
CA ARG A 27 -16.42 10.37 17.96
C ARG A 27 -16.89 8.97 18.37
N LYS A 28 -17.33 8.15 17.42
CA LYS A 28 -17.72 6.76 17.68
C LYS A 28 -16.50 5.92 18.03
N LEU A 29 -15.36 6.12 17.36
CA LEU A 29 -14.10 5.45 17.72
C LEU A 29 -13.62 5.86 19.10
N GLN A 30 -13.58 7.17 19.39
CA GLN A 30 -13.18 7.72 20.68
C GLN A 30 -14.04 7.21 21.84
N ALA A 31 -15.32 6.90 21.59
CA ALA A 31 -16.22 6.38 22.62
C ALA A 31 -15.94 4.90 22.98
N TRP A 32 -15.35 4.11 22.08
CA TRP A 32 -15.22 2.66 22.25
C TRP A 32 -13.77 2.17 22.35
N LEU A 33 -12.83 2.85 21.69
CA LEU A 33 -11.40 2.62 21.86
C LEU A 33 -10.93 3.05 23.26
N SER A 34 -9.80 2.48 23.70
CA SER A 34 -9.13 2.96 24.91
C SER A 34 -8.53 4.34 24.64
N VAL A 35 -8.07 5.03 25.68
CA VAL A 35 -7.39 6.33 25.50
C VAL A 35 -6.14 6.10 24.66
N GLU A 36 -5.34 5.10 25.03
CA GLU A 36 -4.12 4.68 24.36
C GLU A 36 -4.40 4.20 22.93
N GLY A 37 -5.46 3.41 22.73
CA GLY A 37 -5.86 2.93 21.41
C GLY A 37 -6.34 4.05 20.48
N TYR A 38 -7.00 5.07 21.02
CA TYR A 38 -7.40 6.25 20.24
C TYR A 38 -6.21 7.16 19.92
N GLU A 39 -5.26 7.34 20.85
CA GLU A 39 -4.01 8.06 20.61
C GLU A 39 -3.16 7.39 19.54
N GLN A 40 -3.01 6.06 19.61
CA GLN A 40 -2.29 5.30 18.59
C GLN A 40 -2.98 5.43 17.23
N TYR A 41 -4.32 5.39 17.16
CA TYR A 41 -5.05 5.67 15.91
C TYR A 41 -4.70 7.05 15.32
N LEU A 42 -4.59 8.08 16.17
CA LEU A 42 -4.24 9.43 15.72
C LEU A 42 -2.78 9.49 15.23
N SER A 43 -1.86 8.80 15.91
CA SER A 43 -0.46 8.67 15.48
C SER A 43 -0.36 7.94 14.14
N ASP A 44 -0.97 6.76 14.02
CA ASP A 44 -0.97 5.98 12.78
C ASP A 44 -1.54 6.81 11.59
N TRP A 45 -2.56 7.62 11.84
CA TRP A 45 -3.10 8.54 10.83
C TRP A 45 -2.18 9.74 10.54
N ALA A 46 -1.39 10.19 11.52
CA ALA A 46 -0.38 11.23 11.33
C ALA A 46 0.75 10.72 10.44
N ASP A 47 1.29 9.54 10.73
CA ASP A 47 2.35 8.88 9.94
C ASP A 47 1.90 8.69 8.49
N GLN A 48 0.63 8.31 8.28
CA GLN A 48 0.04 8.19 6.95
C GLN A 48 -0.03 9.54 6.19
N LYS A 49 -0.21 10.68 6.88
CA LYS A 49 -0.15 12.00 6.24
C LYS A 49 1.28 12.36 5.88
N GLU A 50 2.23 12.14 6.78
CA GLU A 50 3.66 12.39 6.55
C GLU A 50 4.16 11.58 5.35
N LEU A 51 3.86 10.28 5.31
CA LEU A 51 4.17 9.42 4.16
C LEU A 51 3.61 9.97 2.83
N ARG A 52 2.42 10.58 2.85
CA ARG A 52 1.84 11.19 1.63
C ARG A 52 2.54 12.49 1.26
N GLU A 53 2.99 13.27 2.23
CA GLU A 53 3.76 14.49 2.02
C GLU A 53 5.14 14.15 1.43
N GLU A 54 5.85 13.17 2.00
CA GLU A 54 7.11 12.66 1.47
C GLU A 54 6.96 12.19 0.02
N LEU A 55 5.89 11.43 -0.26
CA LEU A 55 5.59 10.93 -1.60
C LEU A 55 5.15 12.00 -2.60
N THR A 56 4.95 13.24 -2.16
CA THR A 56 4.69 14.37 -3.07
C THR A 56 5.98 14.80 -3.79
N VAL A 57 7.14 14.64 -3.15
CA VAL A 57 8.44 15.04 -3.72
C VAL A 57 9.10 13.81 -4.35
N LYS A 58 8.86 13.61 -5.64
CA LYS A 58 9.51 12.53 -6.40
C LYS A 58 11.02 12.81 -6.55
N PRO A 59 11.90 11.82 -6.37
CA PRO A 59 13.30 11.93 -6.73
C PRO A 59 13.46 12.32 -8.19
N SER A 60 14.49 13.11 -8.52
CA SER A 60 14.75 13.55 -9.89
C SER A 60 14.92 12.39 -10.87
N ALA A 61 15.54 11.28 -10.43
CA ALA A 61 15.68 10.06 -11.23
C ALA A 61 14.33 9.45 -11.61
N VAL A 62 13.35 9.47 -10.70
CA VAL A 62 11.99 8.98 -10.95
C VAL A 62 11.27 9.90 -11.95
N LEU A 63 11.44 11.22 -11.83
CA LEU A 63 10.88 12.19 -12.78
C LEU A 63 11.46 12.03 -14.19
N GLU A 64 12.77 11.81 -14.29
CA GLU A 64 13.45 11.58 -15.55
C GLU A 64 12.96 10.30 -16.24
N TYR A 65 12.83 9.21 -15.47
CA TYR A 65 12.25 7.96 -15.95
C TYR A 65 10.81 8.17 -16.46
N GLU A 66 9.96 8.86 -15.70
CA GLU A 66 8.56 9.11 -16.10
C GLU A 66 8.48 9.89 -17.41
N GLU A 67 9.38 10.83 -17.65
CA GLU A 67 9.39 11.62 -18.88
C GLU A 67 9.81 10.78 -20.10
N LEU A 68 10.79 9.89 -19.94
CA LEU A 68 11.18 8.92 -20.97
C LEU A 68 10.03 7.96 -21.28
N LEU A 69 9.40 7.41 -20.24
CA LEU A 69 8.27 6.50 -20.38
C LEU A 69 7.08 7.20 -21.07
N ARG A 70 6.76 8.43 -20.68
CA ARG A 70 5.70 9.23 -21.31
C ARG A 70 5.97 9.46 -22.79
N THR A 71 7.23 9.71 -23.15
CA THR A 71 7.65 9.89 -24.54
C THR A 71 7.53 8.58 -25.33
N ALA A 72 7.96 7.45 -24.77
CA ALA A 72 7.80 6.13 -25.37
C ALA A 72 6.33 5.80 -25.64
N THR A 73 5.46 5.98 -24.63
CA THR A 73 4.02 5.75 -24.75
C THR A 73 3.36 6.65 -25.80
N PHE A 74 3.81 7.91 -25.93
CA PHE A 74 3.35 8.81 -26.98
C PHE A 74 3.65 8.26 -28.39
N TRP A 75 4.89 7.81 -28.63
CA TRP A 75 5.29 7.24 -29.92
C TRP A 75 4.58 5.93 -30.21
N HIS A 76 4.46 5.04 -29.20
CA HIS A 76 3.73 3.79 -29.33
C HIS A 76 2.26 4.02 -29.72
N ASN A 77 1.55 4.91 -29.01
CA ASN A 77 0.16 5.24 -29.34
C ASN A 77 0.03 5.81 -30.76
N ARG A 78 1.03 6.57 -31.21
CA ARG A 78 1.07 7.10 -32.57
C ARG A 78 1.33 5.99 -33.61
N ALA A 79 2.19 5.02 -33.30
CA ALA A 79 2.45 3.86 -34.14
C ALA A 79 1.17 3.01 -34.31
N VAL A 80 0.49 2.67 -33.21
CA VAL A 80 -0.80 1.96 -33.23
C VAL A 80 -1.85 2.69 -34.06
N ALA A 81 -1.96 4.02 -33.92
CA ALA A 81 -2.89 4.81 -34.71
C ALA A 81 -2.53 4.87 -36.21
N ALA A 82 -1.24 4.85 -36.55
CA ALA A 82 -0.75 4.83 -37.93
C ALA A 82 -0.99 3.46 -38.57
N GLU A 83 -0.73 2.38 -37.84
CA GLU A 83 -1.00 1.00 -38.25
C GLU A 83 -2.50 0.79 -38.53
N ALA A 84 -3.38 1.23 -37.62
CA ALA A 84 -4.82 1.14 -37.79
C ALA A 84 -5.34 1.89 -39.04
N ARG A 85 -4.57 2.86 -39.55
CA ARG A 85 -4.86 3.62 -40.79
C ARG A 85 -4.13 3.07 -42.02
N GLY A 86 -3.35 2.00 -41.89
CA GLY A 86 -2.56 1.43 -42.97
C GLY A 86 -1.39 2.32 -43.42
N GLN A 87 -0.86 3.16 -42.53
CA GLN A 87 0.24 4.06 -42.87
C GLN A 87 1.59 3.33 -42.80
N ALA A 88 2.44 3.53 -43.81
CA ALA A 88 3.78 2.93 -43.88
C ALA A 88 4.72 3.41 -42.76
N SER A 89 4.44 4.56 -42.14
CA SER A 89 5.25 5.11 -41.05
C SER A 89 5.07 4.39 -39.72
N HIS A 90 4.15 3.42 -39.58
CA HIS A 90 3.90 2.78 -38.28
C HIS A 90 5.16 2.09 -37.72
N SER A 91 5.94 1.40 -38.56
CA SER A 91 7.16 0.71 -38.14
C SER A 91 8.19 1.68 -37.56
N GLU A 92 8.48 2.78 -38.26
CA GLU A 92 9.42 3.81 -37.77
C GLU A 92 8.98 4.42 -36.44
N LEU A 93 7.67 4.62 -36.26
CA LEU A 93 7.11 5.15 -35.02
C LEU A 93 7.22 4.14 -33.86
N ASP A 94 7.10 2.85 -34.16
CA ASP A 94 7.20 1.78 -33.17
C ASP A 94 8.66 1.52 -32.77
N ASP A 95 9.59 1.54 -33.74
CA ASP A 95 11.04 1.52 -33.48
C ASP A 95 11.42 2.68 -32.55
N ARG A 96 10.92 3.88 -32.86
CA ARG A 96 11.15 5.06 -32.01
C ARG A 96 10.54 4.92 -30.62
N ALA A 97 9.40 4.24 -30.48
CA ALA A 97 8.83 3.97 -29.16
C ALA A 97 9.73 3.01 -28.37
N THR A 98 10.22 1.96 -29.02
CA THR A 98 11.15 0.98 -28.48
C THR A 98 12.43 1.66 -27.98
N ASP A 99 13.05 2.53 -28.78
CA ASP A 99 14.24 3.29 -28.38
C ASP A 99 14.03 4.06 -27.05
N TYR A 100 12.85 4.67 -26.87
CA TYR A 100 12.55 5.39 -25.63
C TYR A 100 12.25 4.45 -24.46
N TYR A 101 11.64 3.30 -24.70
CA TYR A 101 11.45 2.29 -23.66
C TYR A 101 12.78 1.71 -23.17
N GLU A 102 13.70 1.39 -24.08
CA GLU A 102 15.05 0.93 -23.75
C GLU A 102 15.80 1.96 -22.92
N ARG A 103 15.84 3.22 -23.39
CA ARG A 103 16.46 4.33 -22.64
C ARG A 103 15.85 4.53 -21.26
N ALA A 104 14.54 4.34 -21.11
CA ALA A 104 13.88 4.42 -19.82
C ALA A 104 14.35 3.30 -18.89
N LEU A 105 14.44 2.06 -19.38
CA LEU A 105 14.94 0.93 -18.59
C LEU A 105 16.41 1.08 -18.22
N GLU A 106 17.27 1.48 -19.15
CA GLU A 106 18.69 1.74 -18.88
C GLU A 106 18.87 2.80 -17.80
N ARG A 107 18.17 3.92 -17.92
CA ARG A 107 18.24 5.01 -16.94
C ARG A 107 17.71 4.58 -15.58
N LEU A 108 16.68 3.75 -15.57
CA LEU A 108 16.12 3.20 -14.34
C LEU A 108 17.10 2.23 -13.67
N GLU A 109 17.69 1.30 -14.42
CA GLU A 109 18.69 0.34 -13.93
C GLU A 109 19.87 1.06 -13.30
N GLU A 110 20.44 2.04 -13.99
CA GLU A 110 21.52 2.89 -13.47
C GLU A 110 21.09 3.60 -12.18
N SER A 111 19.89 4.17 -12.17
CA SER A 111 19.39 4.93 -11.01
C SER A 111 19.21 4.04 -9.79
N VAL A 112 18.61 2.86 -9.94
CA VAL A 112 18.35 1.96 -8.80
C VAL A 112 19.60 1.19 -8.36
N HIS A 113 20.57 1.03 -9.25
CA HIS A 113 21.91 0.57 -8.88
C HIS A 113 22.61 1.57 -7.96
N ASN A 114 22.47 2.87 -8.25
CA ASN A 114 23.07 3.95 -7.44
C ASN A 114 22.29 4.23 -6.15
N ASP A 115 20.96 4.13 -6.19
CA ASP A 115 20.07 4.36 -5.05
C ASP A 115 18.97 3.30 -4.99
N ALA A 116 19.20 2.29 -4.14
CA ALA A 116 18.26 1.19 -3.94
C ALA A 116 16.93 1.65 -3.30
N SER A 117 16.83 2.85 -2.72
CA SER A 117 15.56 3.36 -2.20
C SER A 117 14.53 3.60 -3.30
N LEU A 118 14.99 3.78 -4.54
CA LEU A 118 14.15 4.01 -5.71
C LEU A 118 13.28 2.80 -6.07
N TYR A 119 13.66 1.58 -5.69
CA TYR A 119 12.82 0.38 -5.87
C TYR A 119 11.41 0.58 -5.30
N ALA A 120 11.30 1.28 -4.17
CA ALA A 120 10.04 1.50 -3.49
C ALA A 120 9.08 2.43 -4.28
N TRP A 121 9.57 3.16 -5.28
CA TRP A 121 8.76 4.07 -6.10
C TRP A 121 7.99 3.39 -7.24
N PHE A 122 8.22 2.10 -7.51
CA PHE A 122 7.63 1.39 -8.64
C PHE A 122 6.61 0.33 -8.22
N ASP A 123 5.68 0.03 -9.13
CA ASP A 123 4.54 -0.86 -8.94
C ASP A 123 4.87 -2.36 -9.07
N ARG A 124 6.12 -2.70 -9.33
CA ARG A 124 6.59 -4.08 -9.51
C ARG A 124 8.08 -4.18 -9.22
N ASP A 125 8.55 -5.40 -8.99
CA ASP A 125 9.97 -5.68 -8.81
C ASP A 125 10.76 -5.32 -10.07
N LEU A 126 11.91 -4.68 -9.86
CA LEU A 126 12.81 -4.29 -10.95
C LEU A 126 13.90 -5.36 -11.15
N ASP A 127 13.57 -6.38 -11.93
CA ASP A 127 14.50 -7.41 -12.35
C ASP A 127 14.99 -7.15 -13.77
N PHE A 128 16.24 -6.70 -13.91
CA PHE A 128 16.85 -6.36 -15.21
C PHE A 128 17.56 -7.55 -15.87
N ARG A 129 17.52 -8.74 -15.26
CA ARG A 129 18.14 -9.94 -15.85
C ARG A 129 17.39 -10.37 -17.12
N ALA A 130 18.13 -10.91 -18.09
CA ALA A 130 17.54 -11.47 -19.30
C ALA A 130 16.50 -12.56 -18.96
N GLY A 131 15.31 -12.44 -19.54
CA GLY A 131 14.20 -13.37 -19.31
C GLY A 131 13.27 -13.00 -18.15
N SER A 132 13.43 -11.83 -17.54
CA SER A 132 12.48 -11.28 -16.56
C SER A 132 11.20 -10.76 -17.22
N GLU A 133 10.25 -10.28 -16.41
CA GLU A 133 9.03 -9.62 -16.89
C GLU A 133 9.27 -8.22 -17.47
N LEU A 134 10.41 -7.59 -17.16
CA LEU A 134 10.71 -6.26 -17.68
C LEU A 134 11.13 -6.35 -19.15
N GLN A 135 10.42 -5.63 -19.99
CA GLN A 135 10.70 -5.55 -21.43
C GLN A 135 10.49 -4.12 -21.91
N ALA A 136 11.24 -3.72 -22.94
CA ALA A 136 11.15 -2.40 -23.55
C ALA A 136 9.92 -2.25 -24.46
N ASN A 137 8.72 -2.48 -23.91
CA ASN A 137 7.46 -2.38 -24.63
C ASN A 137 6.31 -1.95 -23.72
N ALA A 138 5.22 -1.52 -24.34
CA ALA A 138 4.00 -1.13 -23.64
C ALA A 138 3.46 -2.28 -22.76
N GLY A 139 3.07 -1.96 -21.52
CA GLY A 139 2.52 -2.92 -20.56
C GLY A 139 3.54 -3.66 -19.69
N SER A 140 4.79 -3.79 -20.15
CA SER A 140 5.87 -4.43 -19.39
C SER A 140 6.67 -3.44 -18.54
N MET A 141 6.67 -2.17 -18.93
CA MET A 141 7.37 -1.10 -18.19
C MET A 141 6.85 -0.94 -16.76
N PRO A 142 7.74 -0.74 -15.77
CA PRO A 142 7.34 -0.44 -14.41
C PRO A 142 6.72 0.96 -14.32
N ILE A 143 5.68 1.10 -13.52
CA ILE A 143 4.96 2.37 -13.37
C ILE A 143 5.24 2.94 -11.98
N VAL A 144 5.44 4.26 -11.91
CA VAL A 144 5.61 4.93 -10.62
C VAL A 144 4.31 4.82 -9.82
N VAL A 145 4.38 4.43 -8.55
CA VAL A 145 3.22 4.13 -7.70
C VAL A 145 2.24 5.30 -7.51
N THR A 146 2.71 6.53 -7.73
CA THR A 146 1.88 7.75 -7.70
C THR A 146 1.18 8.08 -9.02
N SER A 147 1.49 7.36 -10.10
CA SER A 147 0.89 7.54 -11.42
C SER A 147 -0.58 7.11 -11.43
N ARG A 148 -1.38 7.78 -12.27
CA ARG A 148 -2.80 7.45 -12.51
C ARG A 148 -3.02 6.50 -13.70
N SER A 149 -1.95 5.96 -14.29
CA SER A 149 -2.06 5.02 -15.41
C SER A 149 -2.91 3.80 -15.02
N ALA A 150 -3.66 3.27 -15.99
CA ALA A 150 -4.38 2.00 -15.82
C ALA A 150 -3.43 0.81 -15.70
N ASP A 151 -2.20 0.93 -16.21
CA ASP A 151 -1.17 -0.10 -16.13
C ASP A 151 -0.45 -0.14 -14.77
N ASN A 152 -0.77 0.80 -13.87
CA ASN A 152 -0.23 0.82 -12.51
C ASN A 152 -0.85 -0.35 -11.72
N ARG A 153 -0.04 -1.35 -11.41
CA ARG A 153 -0.43 -2.58 -10.70
C ARG A 153 -0.61 -2.37 -9.18
N GLY A 154 -0.32 -1.17 -8.67
CA GLY A 154 -0.16 -0.93 -7.23
C GLY A 154 1.13 -1.57 -6.71
N GLY A 155 1.35 -1.62 -5.40
CA GLY A 155 2.62 -2.11 -4.83
C GLY A 155 3.61 -1.00 -4.47
N GLY A 156 4.86 -1.35 -4.20
CA GLY A 156 5.88 -0.41 -3.70
C GLY A 156 5.39 0.42 -2.50
N LEU A 157 5.70 1.73 -2.48
CA LEU A 157 5.24 2.67 -1.47
C LEU A 157 3.70 2.86 -1.48
N ALA A 158 2.99 2.49 -2.55
CA ALA A 158 1.53 2.49 -2.50
C ALA A 158 0.99 1.36 -1.59
N PHE A 159 1.72 0.26 -1.38
CA PHE A 159 1.35 -0.75 -0.38
C PHE A 159 1.44 -0.20 1.05
N ALA A 160 2.37 0.73 1.31
CA ALA A 160 2.49 1.39 2.60
C ALA A 160 1.37 2.43 2.85
N LYS A 161 0.67 2.89 1.82
CA LYS A 161 -0.44 3.83 1.96
C LYS A 161 -1.70 3.10 2.42
N GLN A 162 -2.15 3.43 3.62
CA GLN A 162 -3.44 3.00 4.14
C GLN A 162 -4.44 4.14 4.04
N THR A 163 -5.65 3.84 3.60
CA THR A 163 -6.79 4.76 3.69
C THR A 163 -7.14 5.06 5.15
N LYS A 164 -7.81 6.18 5.40
CA LYS A 164 -8.30 6.50 6.74
C LYS A 164 -9.21 5.41 7.31
N GLN A 165 -9.90 4.66 6.45
CA GLN A 165 -10.77 3.57 6.85
C GLN A 165 -9.97 2.34 7.31
N GLU A 166 -8.91 1.98 6.59
CA GLU A 166 -8.02 0.87 6.98
C GLU A 166 -7.30 1.18 8.29
N VAL A 167 -6.82 2.41 8.49
CA VAL A 167 -6.21 2.83 9.76
C VAL A 167 -7.21 2.73 10.92
N LYS A 168 -8.48 3.10 10.68
CA LYS A 168 -9.55 2.93 11.68
C LYS A 168 -9.84 1.46 11.97
N LEU A 169 -9.83 0.61 10.93
CA LEU A 169 -10.08 -0.83 11.08
C LEU A 169 -8.97 -1.47 11.91
N ALA A 170 -7.71 -1.18 11.56
CA ALA A 170 -6.54 -1.67 12.30
C ALA A 170 -6.58 -1.26 13.78
N ALA A 171 -6.95 0.00 14.08
CA ALA A 171 -7.10 0.45 15.47
C ALA A 171 -8.17 -0.32 16.24
N VAL A 172 -9.31 -0.62 15.60
CA VAL A 172 -10.42 -1.37 16.21
C VAL A 172 -10.05 -2.85 16.39
N GLU A 173 -9.43 -3.47 15.40
CA GLU A 173 -9.00 -4.87 15.48
C GLU A 173 -7.91 -5.06 16.54
N ARG A 174 -6.95 -4.13 16.64
CA ARG A 174 -5.95 -4.12 17.72
C ARG A 174 -6.60 -4.00 19.10
N GLU A 175 -7.61 -3.15 19.27
CA GLU A 175 -8.33 -3.02 20.53
C GLU A 175 -9.12 -4.30 20.89
N ILE A 176 -9.72 -4.96 19.89
CA ILE A 176 -10.37 -6.27 20.08
C ILE A 176 -9.34 -7.30 20.56
N LEU A 177 -8.18 -7.39 19.90
CA LEU A 177 -7.11 -8.31 20.28
C LEU A 177 -6.60 -8.06 21.70
N ASN A 178 -6.40 -6.80 22.09
CA ASN A 178 -6.01 -6.43 23.44
C ASN A 178 -7.07 -6.89 24.46
N LEU A 179 -8.34 -6.64 24.16
CA LEU A 179 -9.45 -7.11 25.00
C LEU A 179 -9.53 -8.62 25.09
N GLU A 180 -9.22 -9.37 24.03
CA GLU A 180 -9.19 -10.84 24.05
C GLU A 180 -8.00 -11.37 24.88
N ALA A 181 -6.82 -10.77 24.71
CA ALA A 181 -5.62 -11.11 25.47
C ALA A 181 -5.82 -10.90 26.98
N ASP A 182 -6.40 -9.78 27.37
CA ASP A 182 -6.75 -9.50 28.76
C ASP A 182 -7.73 -10.55 29.34
N VAL A 183 -8.66 -11.10 28.52
CA VAL A 183 -9.59 -12.15 29.00
C VAL A 183 -8.80 -13.40 29.31
N ARG A 184 -7.94 -13.82 28.38
CA ARG A 184 -7.08 -15.01 28.55
C ARG A 184 -6.17 -14.87 29.77
N GLY A 185 -5.53 -13.71 29.95
CA GLY A 185 -4.68 -13.43 31.11
C GLY A 185 -5.44 -13.52 32.43
N THR A 186 -6.66 -12.97 32.51
CA THR A 186 -7.50 -13.09 33.72
C THR A 186 -7.98 -14.51 33.99
N ALA A 187 -8.29 -15.30 32.95
CA ALA A 187 -8.74 -16.68 33.11
C ALA A 187 -7.63 -17.60 33.65
N VAL A 188 -6.39 -17.42 33.19
CA VAL A 188 -5.21 -18.15 33.71
C VAL A 188 -4.98 -17.79 35.18
N SER A 189 -5.00 -16.50 35.53
CA SER A 189 -4.82 -16.05 36.92
C SER A 189 -5.89 -16.55 37.89
N LEU A 190 -7.15 -16.69 37.46
CA LEU A 190 -8.22 -17.24 38.30
C LEU A 190 -8.06 -18.76 38.53
N GLY A 191 -7.56 -19.49 37.54
CA GLY A 191 -7.25 -20.92 37.64
C GLY A 191 -6.13 -21.19 38.67
N ASP A 192 -5.11 -20.34 38.70
CA ASP A 192 -4.01 -20.43 39.67
C ASP A 192 -4.45 -20.12 41.11
N LEU A 193 -5.44 -19.22 41.29
CA LEU A 193 -6.00 -18.87 42.59
C LEU A 193 -6.97 -19.93 43.14
N LEU A 194 -7.67 -20.66 42.27
CA LEU A 194 -8.60 -21.72 42.67
C LEU A 194 -7.94 -23.10 42.78
N GLY A 195 -6.71 -23.26 42.30
CA GLY A 195 -5.91 -24.49 42.38
C GLY A 195 -5.15 -24.71 43.71
N ARG A 196 -5.16 -23.75 44.65
CA ARG A 196 -4.62 -23.94 46.00
C ARG A 196 -5.73 -24.25 46.99
N ASN A 197 -6.35 -25.42 46.89
CA ASN A 197 -7.00 -26.00 48.06
C ASN A 197 -6.01 -26.91 48.76
N VAL A 198 -5.61 -26.44 49.94
CA VAL A 198 -4.83 -27.13 50.94
C VAL A 198 -5.61 -28.39 51.34
N GLY A 199 -5.02 -29.53 51.07
CA GLY A 199 -5.45 -30.81 51.59
C GLY A 199 -4.24 -31.71 51.54
N ASP A 200 -3.52 -31.79 52.65
CA ASP A 200 -2.89 -32.99 53.18
C ASP A 200 -2.32 -32.65 54.57
N ASP A 201 -3.05 -33.17 55.58
CA ASP A 201 -2.68 -33.62 56.93
C ASP A 201 -1.74 -32.80 57.84
#